data_AF-A0A7J0F2A5-F1
#
_entry.id   AF-A0A7J0F2A5-F1
#
_cell.length_a   1.000
_cell.length_b   1.000
_cell.length_c   1.000
_cell.angle_alpha   90.00
_cell.angle_beta   90.00
_cell.angle_gamma   90.00
#
_symmetry.space_group_name_H-M   'P 1'
#
loop_
_entity.id
_entity.type
_entity.pdbx_description
1 polymer ?
#
loop_
_entity_poly.entity_id
_entity_poly.type
_entity_poly.pdbx_seq_one_letter_code
_entity_poly.pdbx_strand_id
1 'polypeptide(L)'
;MDDVCEGKDFSFPKQEEKVLQWWGEIKAFETQLERTKLLPEYIFYDGPPFATGLPHYGHILAGTIKDVVTRYQSMHGHHVTRRFGWDCHGLPVEYEIDKKLGIKTREDVLKMGIGNYNEECRSIVTRLFNPEKGIVYGDGVTTWREWVVGRSRTLRCIALEKEEIAGKVMPYSTGCKTPLSNFEANSNYKFLCIPIFFTISEQEVPDPEIMVAFPIVDDPQGAAFVAWTTTPWTLPSNLALCVNANFVYVKVRNKFNGNIYVVAESRLSELPFEKPKKGTLNGRVNDLDSSNSKTKGSSGGKSKNVIDTYEVLDKFPGASLVGTK
;
A
#
# COMPACT_ATOMS: atom_id res chain seq x y z
N MET A 1 17.18 -44.93 35.37
CA MET A 1 15.89 -44.21 35.28
C MET A 1 16.04 -42.98 36.16
N ASP A 2 17.08 -42.18 35.93
CA ASP A 2 17.71 -41.34 36.96
C ASP A 2 17.88 -39.86 36.56
N ASP A 3 17.17 -39.39 35.54
CA ASP A 3 17.31 -38.02 35.01
C ASP A 3 16.04 -37.15 35.15
N VAL A 4 15.10 -37.54 36.01
CA VAL A 4 13.95 -36.67 36.31
C VAL A 4 14.29 -35.80 37.51
N CYS A 5 14.86 -34.62 37.25
CA CYS A 5 15.04 -33.57 38.24
C CYS A 5 13.67 -33.05 38.71
N GLU A 6 13.08 -33.67 39.72
CA GLU A 6 11.97 -33.08 40.47
C GLU A 6 12.52 -31.99 41.40
N GLY A 7 12.39 -30.72 40.99
CA GLY A 7 12.64 -29.57 41.87
C GLY A 7 13.26 -28.35 41.18
N LYS A 8 12.48 -27.27 41.12
CA LYS A 8 12.75 -25.81 40.99
C LYS A 8 13.85 -25.23 40.06
N ASP A 9 14.83 -25.99 39.57
CA ASP A 9 15.93 -25.49 38.71
C ASP A 9 15.96 -26.16 37.31
N PHE A 10 14.81 -26.57 36.79
CA PHE A 10 14.69 -27.02 35.40
C PHE A 10 14.56 -25.83 34.46
N SER A 11 15.51 -25.69 33.52
CA SER A 11 15.51 -24.63 32.51
C SER A 11 15.12 -25.21 31.16
N PHE A 12 13.91 -24.86 30.69
CA PHE A 12 13.43 -25.24 29.35
C PHE A 12 14.40 -24.82 28.23
N PRO A 13 14.92 -23.57 28.17
CA PRO A 13 15.86 -23.17 27.12
C PRO A 13 17.12 -24.04 27.06
N LYS A 14 17.73 -24.33 28.22
CA LYS A 14 18.93 -25.19 28.28
C LYS A 14 18.63 -26.63 27.88
N GLN A 15 17.42 -27.12 28.17
CA GLN A 15 17.02 -28.46 27.78
C GLN A 15 16.74 -28.54 26.28
N GLU A 16 16.13 -27.51 25.69
CA GLU A 16 15.95 -27.40 24.24
C GLU A 16 17.30 -27.42 23.53
N GLU A 17 18.29 -26.62 23.96
CA GLU A 17 19.65 -26.64 23.40
C GLU A 17 20.28 -28.04 23.40
N LYS A 18 20.15 -28.79 24.50
CA LYS A 18 20.64 -30.17 24.59
C LYS A 18 19.95 -31.12 23.61
N VAL A 19 18.61 -31.03 23.51
CA VAL A 19 17.83 -31.86 22.58
C VAL A 19 18.20 -31.53 21.13
N LEU A 20 18.41 -30.27 20.82
CA LEU A 20 18.83 -29.80 19.49
C LEU A 20 20.21 -30.31 19.11
N GLN A 21 21.17 -30.26 20.05
CA GLN A 21 22.48 -30.86 19.86
C GLN A 21 22.36 -32.36 19.58
N TRP A 22 21.59 -33.07 20.38
CA TRP A 22 21.37 -34.50 20.21
C TRP A 22 20.72 -34.83 18.86
N TRP A 23 19.71 -34.06 18.41
CA TRP A 23 19.11 -34.22 17.09
C TRP A 23 20.10 -34.00 15.95
N GLY A 24 21.05 -33.07 16.11
CA GLY A 24 22.14 -32.84 15.17
C GLY A 24 23.12 -34.02 15.10
N GLU A 25 23.51 -34.58 16.25
CA GLU A 25 24.42 -35.73 16.35
C GLU A 25 23.85 -36.98 15.65
N ILE A 26 22.56 -37.27 15.86
CA ILE A 26 21.90 -38.43 15.26
C ILE A 26 21.37 -38.15 13.84
N LYS A 27 21.53 -36.93 13.32
CA LYS A 27 20.94 -36.49 12.04
C LYS A 27 19.45 -36.87 11.96
N ALA A 28 18.69 -36.41 12.95
CA ALA A 28 17.34 -36.89 13.23
C ALA A 28 16.39 -36.70 12.05
N PHE A 29 16.52 -35.57 11.33
CA PHE A 29 15.69 -35.24 10.19
C PHE A 29 16.00 -36.12 8.97
N GLU A 30 17.27 -36.27 8.61
CA GLU A 30 17.74 -37.12 7.51
C GLU A 30 17.35 -38.58 7.76
N THR A 31 17.50 -39.03 9.02
CA THR A 31 17.10 -40.37 9.43
C THR A 31 15.59 -40.58 9.31
N GLN A 32 14.77 -39.58 9.67
CA GLN A 32 13.32 -39.61 9.47
C GLN A 32 12.94 -39.64 7.98
N LEU A 33 13.64 -38.91 7.12
CA LEU A 33 13.43 -38.94 5.68
C LEU A 33 13.76 -40.32 5.09
N GLU A 34 14.91 -40.90 5.43
CA GLU A 34 15.30 -42.20 4.89
C GLU A 34 14.34 -43.32 5.35
N ARG A 35 13.86 -43.25 6.60
CA ARG A 35 12.84 -44.19 7.12
C ARG A 35 11.52 -44.16 6.37
N THR A 36 11.19 -43.02 5.76
CA THR A 36 9.89 -42.81 5.10
C THR A 36 9.99 -42.88 3.57
N LYS A 37 11.16 -43.14 3.00
CA LYS A 37 11.46 -43.04 1.56
C LYS A 37 10.56 -43.87 0.62
N LEU A 38 10.04 -45.00 1.10
CA LEU A 38 9.16 -45.87 0.32
C LEU A 38 7.67 -45.63 0.60
N LEU A 39 7.34 -44.67 1.45
CA LEU A 39 5.98 -44.31 1.79
C LEU A 39 5.41 -43.28 0.80
N PRO A 40 4.08 -43.10 0.76
CA PRO A 40 3.45 -42.09 -0.10
C PRO A 40 4.01 -40.69 0.14
N GLU A 41 4.33 -39.98 -0.93
CA GLU A 41 4.84 -38.61 -0.82
C GLU A 41 3.76 -37.63 -0.38
N TYR A 42 4.14 -36.71 0.50
CA TYR A 42 3.37 -35.52 0.82
C TYR A 42 4.21 -34.30 0.50
N ILE A 43 3.83 -33.59 -0.57
CA ILE A 43 4.57 -32.44 -1.08
C ILE A 43 4.09 -31.19 -0.35
N PHE A 44 4.99 -30.56 0.39
CA PHE A 44 4.76 -29.30 1.08
C PHE A 44 5.53 -28.18 0.39
N TYR A 45 4.82 -27.14 -0.06
CA TYR A 45 5.44 -25.94 -0.62
C TYR A 45 5.63 -24.87 0.46
N ASP A 46 6.88 -24.53 0.70
CA ASP A 46 7.23 -23.45 1.60
C ASP A 46 7.15 -22.09 0.90
N GLY A 47 6.37 -21.17 1.46
CA GLY A 47 6.33 -19.78 1.01
C GLY A 47 7.64 -19.08 1.39
N PRO A 48 8.50 -18.71 0.41
CA PRO A 48 9.83 -18.22 0.70
C PRO A 48 9.76 -16.82 1.34
N PRO A 49 10.34 -16.59 2.54
CA PRO A 49 10.41 -15.26 3.12
C PRO A 49 11.38 -14.37 2.33
N PHE A 50 11.14 -13.06 2.39
CA PHE A 50 12.06 -12.07 1.84
C PHE A 50 13.35 -11.99 2.67
N ALA A 51 14.49 -11.99 1.99
CA ALA A 51 15.80 -11.85 2.62
C ALA A 51 16.17 -10.38 2.87
N THR A 52 15.36 -9.65 3.64
CA THR A 52 15.54 -8.21 3.89
C THR A 52 15.83 -7.85 5.35
N GLY A 53 15.56 -8.74 6.31
CA GLY A 53 15.74 -8.45 7.73
C GLY A 53 15.70 -9.66 8.65
N LEU A 54 15.73 -9.41 9.96
CA LEU A 54 15.59 -10.45 10.98
C LEU A 54 14.12 -10.91 11.08
N PRO A 55 13.88 -12.19 11.41
CA PRO A 55 12.52 -12.70 11.58
C PRO A 55 11.84 -12.08 12.79
N HIS A 56 10.56 -11.73 12.62
CA HIS A 56 9.65 -11.30 13.69
C HIS A 56 8.60 -12.38 14.01
N TYR A 57 7.76 -12.18 15.03
CA TYR A 57 6.77 -13.17 15.51
C TYR A 57 5.84 -13.74 14.43
N GLY A 58 5.57 -13.01 13.35
CA GLY A 58 4.80 -13.52 12.21
C GLY A 58 5.52 -14.64 11.46
N HIS A 59 6.85 -14.52 11.32
CA HIS A 59 7.69 -15.58 10.75
C HIS A 59 7.71 -16.81 11.66
N ILE A 60 7.77 -16.60 12.97
CA ILE A 60 7.76 -17.68 13.96
C ILE A 60 6.42 -18.44 13.88
N LEU A 61 5.29 -17.74 13.89
CA LEU A 61 3.96 -18.35 13.77
C LEU A 61 3.83 -19.20 12.49
N ALA A 62 4.21 -18.63 11.34
CA ALA A 62 4.18 -19.35 10.08
C ALA A 62 5.11 -20.58 10.12
N GLY A 63 6.34 -20.43 10.62
CA GLY A 63 7.31 -21.53 10.76
C GLY A 63 6.78 -22.66 11.65
N THR A 64 6.18 -22.34 12.79
CA THR A 64 5.62 -23.33 13.72
C THR A 64 4.49 -24.13 13.07
N ILE A 65 3.55 -23.48 12.38
CA ILE A 65 2.45 -24.19 11.71
C ILE A 65 2.99 -25.15 10.65
N LYS A 66 3.96 -24.69 9.84
CA LYS A 66 4.59 -25.50 8.79
C LYS A 66 5.30 -26.73 9.37
N ASP A 67 6.03 -26.58 10.46
CA ASP A 67 6.72 -27.69 11.12
C ASP A 67 5.74 -28.69 11.75
N VAL A 68 4.68 -28.21 12.43
CA VAL A 68 3.65 -29.07 13.04
C VAL A 68 2.95 -29.93 11.98
N VAL A 69 2.50 -29.34 10.88
CA VAL A 69 1.81 -30.07 9.80
C VAL A 69 2.72 -31.10 9.16
N THR A 70 3.98 -30.73 8.86
CA THR A 70 4.91 -31.64 8.21
C THR A 70 5.35 -32.78 9.14
N ARG A 71 5.51 -32.55 10.44
CA ARG A 71 5.74 -33.63 11.43
C ARG A 71 4.55 -34.56 11.56
N TYR A 72 3.34 -34.01 11.63
CA TYR A 72 2.11 -34.79 11.69
C TYR A 72 1.99 -35.75 10.50
N GLN A 73 2.25 -35.27 9.28
CA GLN A 73 2.19 -36.08 8.07
C GLN A 73 3.29 -37.15 8.02
N SER A 74 4.52 -36.81 8.44
CA SER A 74 5.60 -37.79 8.59
C SER A 74 5.22 -38.92 9.56
N MET A 75 4.56 -38.60 10.68
CA MET A 75 4.10 -39.58 11.67
C MET A 75 2.91 -40.41 11.17
N HIS A 76 2.10 -39.87 10.26
CA HIS A 76 0.99 -40.57 9.60
C HIS A 76 1.42 -41.39 8.37
N GLY A 77 2.72 -41.70 8.25
CA GLY A 77 3.22 -42.61 7.23
C GLY A 77 3.38 -41.99 5.85
N HIS A 78 3.76 -40.71 5.77
CA HIS A 78 4.11 -40.07 4.50
C HIS A 78 5.59 -39.72 4.42
N HIS A 79 6.14 -39.72 3.20
CA HIS A 79 7.43 -39.15 2.91
C HIS A 79 7.30 -37.63 2.67
N VAL A 80 7.79 -36.83 3.62
CA VAL A 80 7.64 -35.35 3.58
C VAL A 80 8.99 -34.70 3.37
N THR A 81 9.32 -34.36 2.12
CA THR A 81 10.51 -33.55 1.84
C THR A 81 10.24 -32.09 2.20
N ARG A 82 11.19 -31.46 2.90
CA ARG A 82 11.08 -30.05 3.35
C ARG A 82 12.23 -29.26 2.76
N ARG A 83 11.90 -28.36 1.84
CA ARG A 83 12.87 -27.50 1.16
C ARG A 83 12.58 -26.05 1.51
N PHE A 84 13.55 -25.41 2.11
CA PHE A 84 13.44 -23.99 2.44
C PHE A 84 13.79 -23.16 1.19
N GLY A 85 13.00 -22.11 0.97
CA GLY A 85 13.21 -21.17 -0.13
C GLY A 85 13.47 -19.77 0.41
N TRP A 86 14.15 -18.94 -0.38
CA TRP A 86 14.33 -17.52 -0.08
C TRP A 86 13.88 -16.69 -1.27
N ASP A 87 13.14 -15.60 -1.00
CA ASP A 87 12.86 -14.61 -2.03
C ASP A 87 13.92 -13.51 -1.95
N CYS A 88 14.80 -13.53 -2.95
CA CYS A 88 16.05 -12.78 -2.98
C CYS A 88 16.04 -11.61 -3.96
N HIS A 89 14.95 -11.44 -4.71
CA HIS A 89 14.86 -10.46 -5.79
C HIS A 89 13.72 -9.47 -5.56
N GLY A 90 13.71 -8.43 -6.40
CA GLY A 90 12.64 -7.45 -6.46
C GLY A 90 12.80 -6.28 -5.49
N LEU A 91 11.77 -5.43 -5.47
CA LEU A 91 11.79 -4.14 -4.80
C LEU A 91 12.16 -4.20 -3.31
N PRO A 92 11.77 -5.20 -2.51
CA PRO A 92 12.11 -5.19 -1.07
C PRO A 92 13.63 -5.20 -0.81
N VAL A 93 14.40 -5.95 -1.61
CA VAL A 93 15.86 -6.02 -1.47
C VAL A 93 16.51 -4.75 -2.02
N GLU A 94 16.08 -4.31 -3.20
CA GLU A 94 16.57 -3.07 -3.83
C GLU A 94 16.34 -1.85 -2.94
N TYR A 95 15.17 -1.75 -2.31
CA TYR A 95 14.82 -0.63 -1.44
C TYR A 95 15.69 -0.55 -0.17
N GLU A 96 16.05 -1.70 0.43
CA GLU A 96 16.96 -1.72 1.57
C GLU A 96 18.40 -1.35 1.17
N ILE A 97 18.83 -1.75 -0.03
CA ILE A 97 20.12 -1.30 -0.59
C ILE A 97 20.10 0.18 -0.91
N ASP A 98 19.00 0.69 -1.47
CA ASP A 98 18.85 2.11 -1.79
C ASP A 98 18.93 2.97 -0.53
N LYS A 99 18.29 2.53 0.57
CA LYS A 99 18.45 3.19 1.88
C LYS A 99 19.88 3.13 2.39
N LYS A 100 20.52 1.95 2.32
CA LYS A 100 21.89 1.74 2.83
C LYS A 100 22.91 2.60 2.08
N LEU A 101 22.78 2.71 0.76
CA LEU A 101 23.70 3.43 -0.12
C LEU A 101 23.27 4.90 -0.37
N GLY A 102 22.10 5.30 0.11
CA GLY A 102 21.55 6.64 -0.10
C GLY A 102 21.16 6.93 -1.56
N ILE A 103 20.80 5.90 -2.32
CA ILE A 103 20.40 6.01 -3.73
C ILE A 103 18.99 6.61 -3.80
N LYS A 104 18.84 7.66 -4.62
CA LYS A 104 17.57 8.36 -4.83
C LYS A 104 17.10 8.29 -6.27
N THR A 105 18.03 8.08 -7.19
CA THR A 105 17.75 8.11 -8.62
C THR A 105 18.39 6.95 -9.36
N ARG A 106 17.77 6.58 -10.49
CA ARG A 106 18.33 5.61 -11.42
C ARG A 106 19.73 6.00 -11.88
N GLU A 107 20.00 7.30 -12.01
CA GLU A 107 21.31 7.80 -12.40
C GLU A 107 22.38 7.45 -11.36
N ASP A 108 22.04 7.41 -10.06
CA ASP A 108 22.98 7.04 -9.01
C ASP A 108 23.38 5.56 -9.12
N VAL A 109 22.42 4.68 -9.44
CA VAL A 109 22.68 3.26 -9.75
C VAL A 109 23.58 3.13 -10.99
N LEU A 110 23.31 3.91 -12.03
CA LEU A 110 24.11 3.89 -13.25
C LEU A 110 25.54 4.40 -13.03
N LYS A 111 25.73 5.42 -12.17
CA LYS A 111 27.05 5.94 -11.78
C LYS A 111 27.85 4.92 -10.97
N MET A 112 27.19 4.19 -10.06
CA MET A 112 27.80 3.10 -9.29
C MET A 112 28.17 1.90 -10.19
N GLY A 113 27.38 1.71 -11.26
CA GLY A 113 27.47 0.58 -12.17
C GLY A 113 26.53 -0.55 -11.74
N ILE A 114 25.73 -1.05 -12.68
CA ILE A 114 24.71 -2.08 -12.43
C ILE A 114 25.32 -3.34 -11.81
N GLY A 115 26.53 -3.74 -12.25
CA GLY A 115 27.22 -4.90 -11.70
C GLY A 115 27.52 -4.76 -10.21
N ASN A 116 28.02 -3.60 -9.79
CA ASN A 116 28.35 -3.32 -8.39
C ASN A 116 27.09 -3.23 -7.52
N TYR A 117 26.04 -2.59 -8.03
CA TYR A 117 24.75 -2.52 -7.34
C TYR A 117 24.15 -3.91 -7.11
N ASN A 118 24.17 -4.76 -8.14
CA ASN A 118 23.67 -6.13 -8.05
C ASN A 118 24.50 -6.98 -7.07
N GLU A 119 25.81 -6.74 -6.97
CA GLU A 119 26.65 -7.43 -6.00
C GLU A 119 26.36 -7.00 -4.56
N GLU A 120 26.09 -5.71 -4.32
CA GLU A 120 25.59 -5.24 -3.02
C GLU A 120 24.25 -5.88 -2.67
N CYS A 121 23.32 -5.98 -3.63
CA CYS A 121 22.05 -6.70 -3.45
C CYS A 121 22.26 -8.20 -3.16
N ARG A 122 23.28 -8.83 -3.74
CA ARG A 122 23.62 -10.22 -3.41
C ARG A 122 24.24 -10.35 -2.00
N SER A 123 25.01 -9.36 -1.58
CA SER A 123 25.72 -9.37 -0.29
C SER A 123 24.75 -9.37 0.89
N ILE A 124 23.63 -8.62 0.82
CA ILE A 124 22.64 -8.55 1.90
C ILE A 124 21.92 -9.88 2.11
N VAL A 125 21.59 -10.57 1.01
CA VAL A 125 20.96 -11.89 1.02
C VAL A 125 21.91 -12.92 1.63
N THR A 126 23.18 -12.90 1.21
CA THR A 126 24.22 -13.80 1.73
C THR A 126 24.48 -13.57 3.22
N ARG A 127 24.40 -12.32 3.71
CA ARG A 127 24.60 -12.00 5.13
C ARG A 127 23.50 -12.59 6.02
N LEU A 128 22.26 -12.60 5.55
CA LEU A 128 21.13 -13.21 6.28
C LEU A 128 21.18 -14.74 6.23
N PHE A 129 21.90 -15.29 5.25
CA PHE A 129 22.10 -16.72 5.04
C PHE A 129 23.10 -17.38 6.02
N ASN A 130 23.63 -16.68 7.04
CA ASN A 130 24.65 -17.27 7.91
C ASN A 130 24.13 -18.53 8.66
N PRO A 131 24.63 -19.74 8.34
CA PRO A 131 24.13 -21.00 8.92
C PRO A 131 24.44 -21.14 10.41
N GLU A 132 25.39 -20.36 10.96
CA GLU A 132 25.74 -20.39 12.39
C GLU A 132 24.67 -19.77 13.30
N LYS A 133 23.71 -19.02 12.75
CA LYS A 133 22.71 -18.29 13.56
C LYS A 133 21.41 -19.05 13.85
N GLY A 134 21.33 -20.34 13.54
CA GLY A 134 20.42 -21.29 14.21
C GLY A 134 18.89 -21.06 14.13
N ILE A 135 18.38 -20.10 13.35
CA ILE A 135 16.95 -19.76 13.37
C ILE A 135 16.11 -20.52 12.32
N VAL A 136 16.72 -21.27 11.40
CA VAL A 136 15.98 -22.04 10.38
C VAL A 136 16.42 -23.50 10.39
N TYR A 137 15.54 -24.37 10.91
CA TYR A 137 15.67 -25.82 10.84
C TYR A 137 15.38 -26.31 9.41
N GLY A 138 16.39 -26.87 8.76
CA GLY A 138 16.24 -27.64 7.53
C GLY A 138 17.41 -27.45 6.59
N ASP A 139 18.27 -28.46 6.49
CA ASP A 139 19.40 -28.58 5.56
C ASP A 139 19.01 -28.59 4.05
N GLY A 140 17.79 -28.20 3.72
CA GLY A 140 17.26 -28.13 2.37
C GLY A 140 17.50 -26.78 1.68
N VAL A 141 18.68 -26.19 1.84
CA VAL A 141 19.05 -24.98 1.10
C VAL A 141 19.22 -25.35 -0.38
N THR A 142 18.16 -25.17 -1.15
CA THR A 142 18.28 -25.11 -2.60
C THR A 142 19.22 -23.95 -2.91
N THR A 143 20.38 -24.27 -3.48
CA THR A 143 21.41 -23.27 -3.75
C THR A 143 20.83 -22.13 -4.59
N TRP A 144 21.25 -20.90 -4.29
CA TRP A 144 20.87 -19.65 -4.97
C TRP A 144 20.81 -19.79 -6.51
N ARG A 145 21.67 -20.65 -7.09
CA ARG A 145 21.74 -20.95 -8.53
C ARG A 145 20.53 -21.69 -9.09
N GLU A 146 20.02 -22.71 -8.40
CA GLU A 146 18.98 -23.59 -8.94
C GLU A 146 17.62 -22.89 -9.00
N TRP A 147 17.31 -22.06 -8.00
CA TRP A 147 16.06 -21.30 -7.94
C TRP A 147 16.03 -20.12 -8.93
N VAL A 148 17.14 -19.35 -9.03
CA VAL A 148 17.24 -18.18 -9.91
C VAL A 148 17.20 -18.56 -11.39
N VAL A 149 17.88 -19.65 -11.77
CA VAL A 149 17.90 -20.12 -13.16
C VAL A 149 16.55 -20.73 -13.56
N GLY A 150 15.89 -21.46 -12.66
CA GLY A 150 14.56 -22.03 -12.90
C GLY A 150 13.48 -20.97 -13.11
N ARG A 151 13.38 -19.98 -12.22
CA ARG A 151 12.35 -18.93 -12.29
C ARG A 151 12.51 -18.05 -13.53
N SER A 152 13.74 -17.68 -13.88
CA SER A 152 14.03 -16.82 -15.04
C SER A 152 13.67 -17.48 -16.37
N ARG A 153 13.83 -18.80 -16.47
CA ARG A 153 13.50 -19.56 -17.68
C ARG A 153 11.99 -19.70 -17.87
N THR A 154 11.24 -20.01 -16.80
CA THR A 154 9.78 -20.17 -16.86
C THR A 154 9.04 -18.86 -17.14
N LEU A 155 9.43 -17.77 -16.47
CA LEU A 155 8.79 -16.46 -16.67
C LEU A 155 9.01 -15.91 -18.08
N ARG A 156 10.19 -16.16 -18.67
CA ARG A 156 10.49 -15.75 -20.05
C ARG A 156 9.65 -16.52 -21.07
N CYS A 157 9.35 -17.80 -20.83
CA CYS A 157 8.50 -18.59 -21.71
C CYS A 157 7.05 -18.06 -21.73
N ILE A 158 6.50 -17.68 -20.58
CA ILE A 158 5.11 -17.18 -20.47
C ILE A 158 4.96 -15.78 -21.09
N ALA A 159 5.96 -14.91 -20.93
CA ALA A 159 5.90 -13.54 -21.42
C ALA A 159 5.95 -13.42 -22.95
N LEU A 160 6.58 -14.39 -23.64
CA LEU A 160 6.71 -14.37 -25.11
C LEU A 160 5.45 -14.85 -25.85
N GLU A 161 4.48 -15.48 -25.16
CA GLU A 161 3.25 -15.98 -25.80
C GLU A 161 2.16 -14.91 -25.94
N LYS A 162 2.30 -13.75 -25.30
CA LYS A 162 1.28 -12.70 -25.31
C LYS A 162 1.84 -11.39 -25.85
N GLU A 163 1.91 -11.28 -27.17
CA GLU A 163 2.23 -10.04 -27.89
C GLU A 163 1.05 -9.06 -27.88
N GLU A 164 0.66 -8.56 -26.71
CA GLU A 164 -0.18 -7.36 -26.61
C GLU A 164 0.62 -6.24 -25.94
N ILE A 165 1.34 -5.47 -26.77
CA ILE A 165 1.98 -4.22 -26.33
C ILE A 165 0.93 -3.11 -26.45
N ALA A 166 0.20 -2.87 -25.37
CA ALA A 166 -0.74 -1.75 -25.27
C ALA A 166 -0.33 -0.80 -24.13
N GLY A 167 -0.38 0.51 -24.38
CA GLY A 167 -0.20 1.51 -23.33
C GLY A 167 -1.41 1.49 -22.37
N LYS A 168 -1.16 1.23 -21.08
CA LYS A 168 -2.21 1.14 -20.05
C LYS A 168 -1.89 2.04 -18.86
N VAL A 169 -2.92 2.64 -18.26
CA VAL A 169 -2.80 3.34 -16.98
C VAL A 169 -2.59 2.31 -15.87
N MET A 170 -1.49 2.44 -15.13
CA MET A 170 -1.07 1.50 -14.09
C MET A 170 -0.75 2.26 -12.79
N PRO A 171 -0.96 1.64 -11.61
CA PRO A 171 -0.43 2.16 -10.36
C PRO A 171 1.09 2.34 -10.47
N TYR A 172 1.63 3.48 -10.04
CA TYR A 172 3.04 3.81 -10.21
C TYR A 172 3.64 4.33 -8.90
N SER A 173 4.73 3.70 -8.45
CA SER A 173 5.48 4.18 -7.28
C SER A 173 6.51 5.21 -7.73
N THR A 174 6.36 6.46 -7.30
CA THR A 174 7.36 7.52 -7.56
C THR A 174 8.67 7.30 -6.79
N GLY A 175 8.60 6.64 -5.62
CA GLY A 175 9.76 6.29 -4.82
C GLY A 175 10.64 5.24 -5.50
N CYS A 176 10.03 4.17 -6.01
CA CYS A 176 10.74 3.07 -6.69
C CYS A 176 10.82 3.24 -8.22
N LYS A 177 10.17 4.28 -8.77
CA LYS A 177 10.19 4.64 -10.20
C LYS A 177 9.78 3.51 -11.13
N THR A 178 8.80 2.72 -10.71
CA THR A 178 8.32 1.53 -11.44
C THR A 178 6.81 1.36 -11.29
N PRO A 179 6.11 0.85 -12.33
CA PRO A 179 4.72 0.43 -12.18
C PRO A 179 4.59 -0.73 -11.18
N LEU A 180 3.46 -0.76 -10.48
CA LEU A 180 3.09 -1.81 -9.53
C LEU A 180 1.94 -2.64 -10.07
N SER A 181 1.85 -3.88 -9.61
CA SER A 181 0.68 -4.72 -9.81
C SER A 181 -0.51 -4.23 -8.99
N ASN A 182 -1.71 -4.69 -9.36
CA ASN A 182 -2.94 -4.47 -8.60
C ASN A 182 -2.84 -5.01 -7.15
N PHE A 183 -2.22 -6.17 -6.95
CA PHE A 183 -2.06 -6.78 -5.64
C PHE A 183 -1.09 -5.98 -4.75
N GLU A 184 -0.01 -5.45 -5.32
CA GLU A 184 0.94 -4.60 -4.59
C GLU A 184 0.31 -3.25 -4.21
N ALA A 185 -0.44 -2.62 -5.11
CA ALA A 185 -1.15 -1.38 -4.82
C ALA A 185 -2.16 -1.56 -3.67
N ASN A 186 -2.86 -2.70 -3.62
CA ASN A 186 -3.86 -2.98 -2.60
C ASN A 186 -3.27 -3.40 -1.24
N SER A 187 -2.01 -3.82 -1.20
CA SER A 187 -1.39 -4.36 0.01
C SER A 187 -1.08 -3.29 1.07
N ASN A 188 -1.10 -2.01 0.70
CA ASN A 188 -0.71 -0.91 1.60
C ASN A 188 -1.65 0.29 1.50
N TYR A 189 -2.97 0.03 1.49
CA TYR A 189 -3.95 1.09 1.69
C TYR A 189 -3.84 1.63 3.12
N LYS A 190 -3.60 2.93 3.23
CA LYS A 190 -3.70 3.66 4.50
C LYS A 190 -5.06 4.33 4.53
N PHE A 191 -5.97 3.81 5.37
CA PHE A 191 -7.35 4.31 5.46
C PHE A 191 -7.46 5.50 6.42
N LEU A 192 -8.14 6.55 5.96
CA LEU A 192 -8.47 7.74 6.73
C LEU A 192 -9.66 7.46 7.67
N CYS A 193 -9.42 7.13 8.95
CA CYS A 193 -10.49 7.15 9.96
C CYS A 193 -10.58 8.53 10.62
N ILE A 194 -11.77 9.16 10.52
CA ILE A 194 -12.12 10.32 11.35
C ILE A 194 -12.06 9.86 12.82
N PRO A 195 -11.34 10.56 13.72
CA PRO A 195 -11.04 10.03 15.03
C PRO A 195 -12.29 10.01 15.91
N ILE A 196 -12.84 8.82 16.15
CA ILE A 196 -13.54 8.53 17.40
C ILE A 196 -12.54 7.74 18.26
N PHE A 197 -11.77 8.51 19.05
CA PHE A 197 -10.94 8.07 20.17
C PHE A 197 -9.76 7.12 19.89
N PHE A 198 -8.55 7.65 20.20
CA PHE A 198 -7.33 6.95 20.63
C PHE A 198 -6.40 6.31 19.56
N THR A 199 -5.33 7.06 19.27
CA THR A 199 -3.90 6.65 19.16
C THR A 199 -3.55 5.36 18.40
N ILE A 200 -2.97 5.50 17.20
CA ILE A 200 -1.63 5.00 16.79
C ILE A 200 -1.17 5.93 15.65
N SER A 201 0.13 6.21 15.61
CA SER A 201 0.85 6.99 14.60
C SER A 201 0.56 6.53 13.16
N GLU A 202 -0.44 7.11 12.52
CA GLU A 202 -0.60 7.10 11.06
C GLU A 202 -0.24 8.49 10.55
N GLN A 203 0.74 8.58 9.66
CA GLN A 203 1.03 9.81 8.94
C GLN A 203 -0.20 10.17 8.10
N GLU A 204 -0.96 11.14 8.60
CA GLU A 204 -2.08 11.79 7.92
C GLU A 204 -1.57 12.36 6.59
N VAL A 205 -2.17 11.98 5.46
CA VAL A 205 -1.95 12.65 4.18
C VAL A 205 -3.17 13.54 3.93
N PRO A 206 -3.11 14.85 4.24
CA PRO A 206 -4.21 15.75 3.95
C PRO A 206 -4.28 15.99 2.45
N ASP A 207 -5.26 15.37 1.78
CA ASP A 207 -5.52 15.64 0.37
C ASP A 207 -6.29 16.98 0.22
N PRO A 208 -5.87 17.86 -0.69
CA PRO A 208 -6.59 19.10 -0.96
C PRO A 208 -7.87 18.81 -1.73
N GLU A 209 -9.02 19.22 -1.19
CA GLU A 209 -10.29 19.21 -1.92
C GLU A 209 -10.51 20.58 -2.57
N ILE A 210 -10.53 20.62 -3.90
CA ILE A 210 -10.77 21.85 -4.64
C ILE A 210 -11.94 21.69 -5.61
N MET A 211 -12.70 22.77 -5.76
CA MET A 211 -13.66 22.93 -6.85
C MET A 211 -13.10 23.93 -7.86
N VAL A 212 -13.08 23.54 -9.12
CA VAL A 212 -12.55 24.33 -10.23
C VAL A 212 -13.68 24.66 -11.19
N ALA A 213 -13.78 25.94 -11.56
CA ALA A 213 -14.72 26.42 -12.55
C ALA A 213 -14.09 26.41 -13.94
N PHE A 214 -14.79 25.83 -14.92
CA PHE A 214 -14.43 25.77 -16.33
C PHE A 214 -15.43 26.61 -17.13
N PRO A 215 -15.07 27.84 -17.55
CA PRO A 215 -15.95 28.71 -18.33
C PRO A 215 -16.40 28.03 -19.63
N ILE A 216 -17.69 28.13 -19.94
CA ILE A 216 -18.27 27.64 -21.19
C ILE A 216 -18.00 28.65 -22.30
N VAL A 217 -17.46 28.18 -23.42
CA VAL A 217 -17.22 29.01 -24.60
C VAL A 217 -18.56 29.35 -25.24
N ASP A 218 -18.77 30.62 -25.58
CA ASP A 218 -19.98 31.14 -26.24
C ASP A 218 -21.29 31.04 -25.44
N ASP A 219 -21.26 30.86 -24.11
CA ASP A 219 -22.48 30.95 -23.29
C ASP A 219 -22.95 32.42 -23.14
N PRO A 220 -24.20 32.76 -23.50
CA PRO A 220 -24.69 34.15 -23.44
C PRO A 220 -24.69 34.77 -22.04
N GLN A 221 -24.62 33.95 -20.99
CA GLN A 221 -24.64 34.38 -19.59
C GLN A 221 -23.29 34.14 -18.89
N GLY A 222 -22.25 33.71 -19.62
CA GLY A 222 -20.93 33.45 -19.05
C GLY A 222 -20.90 32.31 -18.03
N ALA A 223 -21.72 31.28 -18.24
CA ALA A 223 -21.78 30.15 -17.32
C ALA A 223 -20.48 29.32 -17.30
N ALA A 224 -20.18 28.70 -16.17
CA ALA A 224 -19.04 27.80 -16.00
C ALA A 224 -19.46 26.43 -15.45
N PHE A 225 -18.87 25.36 -15.97
CA PHE A 225 -18.97 24.05 -15.34
C PHE A 225 -18.15 24.02 -14.05
N VAL A 226 -18.65 23.33 -13.02
CA VAL A 226 -17.91 23.14 -11.77
C VAL A 226 -17.54 21.67 -11.62
N ALA A 227 -16.25 21.40 -11.46
CA ALA A 227 -15.73 20.06 -11.19
C ALA A 227 -14.99 20.02 -9.86
N TRP A 228 -15.12 18.91 -9.14
CA TRP A 228 -14.41 18.63 -7.90
C TRP A 228 -13.25 17.68 -8.16
N THR A 229 -12.11 17.93 -7.51
CA THR A 229 -10.95 17.01 -7.56
C THR A 229 -10.17 17.06 -6.24
N THR A 230 -9.63 15.90 -5.84
CA THR A 230 -8.64 15.76 -4.76
C THR A 230 -7.20 15.79 -5.28
N THR A 231 -7.00 15.81 -6.61
CA THR A 231 -5.69 15.76 -7.26
C THR A 231 -5.47 16.98 -8.18
N PRO A 232 -5.22 18.18 -7.62
CA PRO A 232 -5.04 19.41 -8.40
C PRO A 232 -3.94 19.32 -9.46
N TRP A 233 -2.91 18.51 -9.22
CA TRP A 233 -1.78 18.29 -10.12
C TRP A 233 -2.17 17.62 -11.46
N THR A 234 -3.38 17.07 -11.56
CA THR A 234 -3.92 16.49 -12.82
C THR A 234 -4.59 17.53 -13.72
N LEU A 235 -4.91 18.72 -13.21
CA LEU A 235 -5.61 19.78 -13.95
C LEU A 235 -4.88 20.26 -15.22
N PRO A 236 -3.54 20.41 -15.24
CA PRO A 236 -2.84 20.81 -16.47
C PRO A 236 -2.98 19.80 -17.61
N SER A 237 -3.24 18.53 -17.29
CA SER A 237 -3.48 17.45 -18.26
C SER A 237 -4.96 17.23 -18.57
N ASN A 238 -5.85 18.14 -18.16
CA ASN A 238 -7.27 18.02 -18.45
C ASN A 238 -7.54 18.09 -19.97
N LEU A 239 -8.29 17.11 -20.48
CA LEU A 239 -8.67 17.03 -21.90
C LEU A 239 -10.18 17.20 -22.13
N ALA A 240 -11.00 16.84 -21.14
CA ALA A 240 -12.45 16.84 -21.26
C ALA A 240 -13.11 16.82 -19.87
N LEU A 241 -14.33 17.36 -19.80
CA LEU A 241 -15.22 17.20 -18.66
C LEU A 241 -16.23 16.09 -18.95
N CYS A 242 -16.36 15.14 -18.03
CA CYS A 242 -17.29 14.03 -18.17
C CYS A 242 -18.61 14.35 -17.47
N VAL A 243 -19.72 14.26 -18.20
CA VAL A 243 -21.08 14.39 -17.66
C VAL A 243 -21.84 13.08 -17.82
N ASN A 244 -22.72 12.77 -16.87
CA ASN A 244 -23.60 11.60 -16.96
C ASN A 244 -24.86 11.97 -17.74
N ALA A 245 -25.10 11.32 -18.88
CA ALA A 245 -26.22 11.64 -19.76
C ALA A 245 -27.60 11.50 -19.08
N ASN A 246 -27.73 10.63 -18.09
CA ASN A 246 -28.99 10.33 -17.40
C ASN A 246 -29.27 11.25 -16.20
N PHE A 247 -28.31 12.09 -15.80
CA PHE A 247 -28.47 12.99 -14.66
C PHE A 247 -29.07 14.32 -15.09
N VAL A 248 -29.79 14.95 -14.16
CA VAL A 248 -30.32 16.30 -14.33
C VAL A 248 -29.27 17.30 -13.84
N TYR A 249 -28.92 18.24 -14.70
CA TYR A 249 -28.02 19.34 -14.42
C TYR A 249 -28.80 20.63 -14.29
N VAL A 250 -28.33 21.50 -13.40
CA VAL A 250 -28.95 22.78 -13.09
C VAL A 250 -27.98 23.92 -13.39
N LYS A 251 -28.46 24.95 -14.08
CA LYS A 251 -27.77 26.22 -14.23
C LYS A 251 -28.18 27.11 -13.07
N VAL A 252 -27.23 27.48 -12.23
CA VAL A 252 -27.48 28.22 -10.99
C VAL A 252 -26.71 29.53 -10.97
N ARG A 253 -27.36 30.61 -10.56
CA ARG A 253 -26.74 31.91 -10.32
C ARG A 253 -26.46 32.08 -8.84
N ASN A 254 -25.22 32.38 -8.48
CA ASN A 254 -24.90 32.78 -7.12
C ASN A 254 -25.39 34.22 -6.90
N LYS A 255 -26.22 34.41 -5.86
CA LYS A 255 -26.86 35.69 -5.55
C LYS A 255 -25.89 36.78 -5.09
N PHE A 256 -24.69 36.41 -4.62
CA PHE A 256 -23.70 37.34 -4.08
C PHE A 256 -22.69 37.82 -5.10
N ASN A 257 -22.16 36.93 -5.94
CA ASN A 257 -21.11 37.25 -6.91
C ASN A 257 -21.66 37.39 -8.34
N GLY A 258 -22.92 37.01 -8.59
CA GLY A 258 -23.55 37.05 -9.91
C GLY A 258 -23.05 35.98 -10.89
N ASN A 259 -22.06 35.18 -10.51
CA ASN A 259 -21.50 34.11 -11.34
C ASN A 259 -22.52 33.00 -11.54
N ILE A 260 -22.46 32.40 -12.72
CA ILE A 260 -23.39 31.33 -13.12
C ILE A 260 -22.61 30.04 -13.26
N TYR A 261 -23.11 29.00 -12.59
CA TYR A 261 -22.48 27.69 -12.55
C TYR A 261 -23.41 26.63 -13.09
N VAL A 262 -22.84 25.58 -13.69
CA VAL A 262 -23.55 24.37 -14.09
C VAL A 262 -23.07 23.22 -13.23
N VAL A 263 -24.00 22.59 -12.51
CA VAL A 263 -23.73 21.48 -11.57
C VAL A 263 -24.85 20.45 -11.64
N ALA A 264 -24.57 19.20 -11.27
CA ALA A 264 -25.63 18.19 -11.11
C ALA A 264 -26.57 18.58 -9.97
N GLU A 265 -27.89 18.41 -10.16
CA GLU A 265 -28.90 18.76 -9.15
C GLU A 265 -28.61 18.09 -7.79
N SER A 266 -28.18 16.82 -7.83
CA SER A 266 -27.82 16.03 -6.65
C SER A 266 -26.57 16.51 -5.90
N ARG A 267 -25.83 17.48 -6.44
CA ARG A 267 -24.59 18.02 -5.85
C ARG A 267 -24.66 19.53 -5.61
N LEU A 268 -25.84 20.12 -5.75
CA LEU A 268 -26.03 21.54 -5.48
C LEU A 268 -25.62 21.91 -4.04
N SER A 269 -25.82 21.02 -3.07
CA SER A 269 -25.45 21.22 -1.66
C SER A 269 -23.94 21.26 -1.37
N GLU A 270 -23.10 20.82 -2.32
CA GLU A 270 -21.65 20.78 -2.13
C GLU A 270 -20.96 22.05 -2.64
N LEU A 271 -21.70 22.95 -3.31
CA LEU A 271 -21.14 24.22 -3.75
C LEU A 271 -20.74 25.10 -2.55
N PRO A 272 -19.59 25.79 -2.63
CA PRO A 272 -19.07 26.57 -1.51
C PRO A 272 -20.00 27.72 -1.13
N PHE A 273 -20.23 27.87 0.18
CA PHE A 273 -20.96 29.02 0.71
C PHE A 273 -20.08 30.27 0.72
N GLU A 274 -20.42 31.24 -0.12
CA GLU A 274 -19.83 32.58 0.00
C GLU A 274 -20.60 33.37 1.07
N LYS A 275 -19.90 33.80 2.12
CA LYS A 275 -20.43 34.82 3.04
C LYS A 275 -20.23 36.20 2.42
N PRO A 276 -21.17 37.14 2.58
CA PRO A 276 -20.99 38.50 2.08
C PRO A 276 -19.72 39.11 2.69
N LYS A 277 -18.84 39.64 1.84
CA LYS A 277 -17.72 40.48 2.30
C LYS A 277 -18.34 41.65 3.09
N LYS A 278 -18.07 41.71 4.40
CA LYS A 278 -18.33 42.93 5.19
C LYS A 278 -17.57 44.05 4.49
N GLY A 279 -18.30 45.02 3.95
CA GLY A 279 -17.72 46.19 3.30
C GLY A 279 -16.72 46.86 4.23
N THR A 280 -15.53 47.13 3.70
CA THR A 280 -14.52 47.95 4.35
C THR A 280 -15.08 49.36 4.48
N LEU A 281 -15.65 49.68 5.64
CA LEU A 281 -15.89 51.05 6.06
C LEU A 281 -14.53 51.62 6.48
N ASN A 282 -14.07 52.65 5.76
CA ASN A 282 -12.98 53.51 6.19
C ASN A 282 -13.32 54.10 7.57
N GLY A 283 -12.62 53.64 8.61
CA GLY A 283 -12.78 54.11 9.98
C GLY A 283 -11.55 53.76 10.80
N ARG A 284 -10.93 54.80 11.38
CA ARG A 284 -9.69 54.81 12.16
C ARG A 284 -9.48 53.58 13.05
N VAL A 285 -8.29 52.99 12.96
CA VAL A 285 -7.72 52.11 13.99
C VAL A 285 -7.43 52.96 15.23
N ASN A 286 -8.14 52.70 16.31
CA ASN A 286 -7.61 52.92 17.66
C ASN A 286 -7.53 51.54 18.31
N ASP A 287 -6.30 51.14 18.61
CA ASP A 287 -5.97 50.02 19.47
C ASP A 287 -6.67 50.17 20.83
N LEU A 288 -7.24 49.07 21.34
CA LEU A 288 -7.39 48.79 22.76
C LEU A 288 -7.74 47.30 22.94
N ASP A 289 -6.81 46.60 23.60
CA ASP A 289 -6.94 45.24 24.14
C ASP A 289 -8.22 45.02 24.95
N SER A 290 -8.76 43.80 24.91
CA SER A 290 -9.02 43.01 26.14
C SER A 290 -9.68 41.63 25.90
N SER A 291 -9.01 40.63 26.47
CA SER A 291 -9.49 39.47 27.23
C SER A 291 -10.61 38.53 26.73
N ASN A 292 -10.21 37.27 26.54
CA ASN A 292 -10.82 36.01 27.02
C ASN A 292 -12.35 35.91 27.20
N SER A 293 -12.97 34.92 26.55
CA SER A 293 -13.54 33.79 27.31
C SER A 293 -13.92 32.61 26.40
N LYS A 294 -13.55 31.41 26.85
CA LYS A 294 -14.06 30.12 26.35
C LYS A 294 -15.52 29.99 26.74
N THR A 295 -16.37 29.54 25.80
CA THR A 295 -17.56 28.76 26.14
C THR A 295 -17.74 27.63 25.14
N LYS A 296 -17.67 26.41 25.67
CA LYS A 296 -18.07 25.18 24.99
C LYS A 296 -19.55 25.28 24.62
N GLY A 297 -19.88 25.05 23.35
CA GLY A 297 -21.23 24.87 22.85
C GLY A 297 -21.25 23.69 21.89
N SER A 298 -21.74 22.55 22.38
CA SER A 298 -22.13 21.40 21.57
C SER A 298 -23.29 21.79 20.65
N SER A 299 -23.17 21.55 19.35
CA SER A 299 -24.30 21.45 18.39
C SER A 299 -23.72 20.89 17.08
N GLY A 300 -24.15 19.78 16.51
CA GLY A 300 -25.52 19.27 16.52
C GLY A 300 -26.39 20.13 15.60
N GLY A 301 -26.20 19.98 14.29
CA GLY A 301 -27.10 20.49 13.25
C GLY A 301 -26.90 21.95 12.85
N LYS A 302 -26.65 22.16 11.55
CA LYS A 302 -27.49 23.00 10.66
C LYS A 302 -26.87 23.03 9.27
N SER A 303 -27.43 22.21 8.38
CA SER A 303 -27.56 22.55 6.97
C SER A 303 -28.27 23.89 6.90
N LYS A 304 -27.51 24.99 6.87
CA LYS A 304 -28.03 26.29 6.47
C LYS A 304 -28.04 26.27 4.96
N ASN A 305 -29.24 26.17 4.41
CA ASN A 305 -29.58 25.89 3.02
C ASN A 305 -28.65 26.55 1.98
N VAL A 306 -27.87 25.75 1.24
CA VAL A 306 -27.22 26.17 -0.01
C VAL A 306 -28.25 26.72 -1.01
N ILE A 307 -29.48 26.21 -0.93
CA ILE A 307 -30.64 26.63 -1.72
C ILE A 307 -30.94 28.14 -1.55
N ASP A 308 -30.63 28.74 -0.41
CA ASP A 308 -30.88 30.18 -0.22
C ASP A 308 -29.81 31.05 -0.90
N THR A 309 -28.63 30.50 -1.21
CA THR A 309 -27.48 31.21 -1.79
C THR A 309 -27.49 31.21 -3.32
N TYR A 310 -28.06 30.17 -3.93
CA TYR A 310 -28.08 29.97 -5.37
C TYR A 310 -29.50 30.01 -5.91
N GLU A 311 -29.73 30.78 -6.98
CA GLU A 311 -30.97 30.81 -7.73
C GLU A 311 -30.88 29.84 -8.92
N VAL A 312 -31.82 28.91 -9.04
CA VAL A 312 -31.88 27.98 -10.17
C VAL A 312 -32.49 28.71 -11.36
N LEU A 313 -31.72 28.84 -12.44
CA LEU A 313 -32.14 29.50 -13.68
C LEU A 313 -32.79 28.52 -14.65
N ASP A 314 -32.18 27.33 -14.82
CA ASP A 314 -32.63 26.35 -15.79
C ASP A 314 -32.25 24.92 -15.38
N LYS A 315 -32.97 23.93 -15.91
CA LYS A 315 -32.72 22.50 -15.72
C LYS A 315 -32.69 21.80 -17.06
N PHE A 316 -31.65 20.99 -17.29
CA PHE A 316 -31.50 20.25 -18.53
C PHE A 316 -30.90 18.85 -18.28
N PRO A 317 -31.20 17.87 -19.17
CA PRO A 317 -30.60 16.55 -19.08
C PRO A 317 -29.11 16.60 -19.43
N GLY A 318 -28.29 15.75 -18.81
CA GLY A 318 -26.85 15.70 -19.08
C GLY A 318 -26.52 15.39 -20.54
N ALA A 319 -27.42 14.70 -21.27
CA ALA A 319 -27.29 14.47 -22.70
C ALA A 319 -27.19 15.75 -23.54
N SER A 320 -27.81 16.87 -23.12
CA SER A 320 -27.77 18.13 -23.86
C SER A 320 -26.47 18.92 -23.66
N LEU A 321 -25.63 18.53 -22.70
CA LEU A 321 -24.32 19.14 -22.41
C LEU A 321 -23.18 18.50 -23.22
N VAL A 322 -23.44 17.39 -23.89
CA VAL A 322 -22.41 16.67 -24.63
C VAL A 322 -22.04 17.48 -25.88
N GLY A 323 -20.75 17.82 -26.01
CA GLY A 323 -20.23 18.60 -27.13
C GLY A 323 -20.18 20.11 -26.91
N THR A 324 -20.64 20.60 -25.75
CA THR A 324 -20.39 21.97 -25.31
C THR A 324 -18.88 22.16 -25.08
N LYS A 325 -18.34 23.30 -25.54
CA LYS A 325 -16.90 23.60 -25.49
C LYS A 325 -16.55 24.56 -24.36
#